data_AF-A0A2V5P1A0-F1
#
_entry.id   AF-A0A2V5P1A0-F1
#
_cell.length_a   1.000
_cell.length_b   1.000
_cell.length_c   1.000
_cell.angle_alpha   90.00
_cell.angle_beta   90.00
_cell.angle_gamma   90.00
#
_symmetry.space_group_name_H-M   'P 1'
#
loop_
_entity.id
_entity.type
_entity.pdbx_description
1 polymer ?
#
loop_
_entity_poly.entity_id
_entity_poly.type
_entity_poly.pdbx_seq_one_letter_code
_entity_poly.pdbx_strand_id
1 'polypeptide(L)'
;GATVDADAPIIKLVNSIIVEAFKMRASDIHLEPMAKSFRVRYRIDGVLHEMKSPPKRLQLSIISRLKIQSNMSIAEKRVPQDGRIQSQVSGKLID
;
A
#
# COMPACT_ATOMS: atom_id res chain seq x y z
N GLY A 1 -20.97 2.10 -10.74
CA GLY A 1 -19.87 2.97 -11.19
C GLY A 1 -20.03 4.38 -10.67
N ALA A 2 -19.76 4.60 -9.38
CA ALA A 2 -19.67 5.94 -8.76
C ALA A 2 -18.52 6.02 -7.73
N THR A 3 -17.94 4.88 -7.34
CA THR A 3 -16.86 4.77 -6.36
C THR A 3 -15.46 4.92 -6.97
N VAL A 4 -15.31 4.69 -8.28
CA VAL A 4 -14.00 4.72 -8.97
C VAL A 4 -13.43 6.14 -9.14
N ASP A 5 -14.28 7.16 -9.29
CA ASP A 5 -13.80 8.54 -9.53
C ASP A 5 -13.34 9.25 -8.24
N ALA A 6 -14.04 9.05 -7.11
CA ALA A 6 -13.66 9.66 -5.83
C ALA A 6 -12.37 9.06 -5.25
N ASP A 7 -12.15 7.76 -5.49
CA ASP A 7 -10.96 7.03 -5.02
C ASP A 7 -9.75 7.18 -5.96
N ALA A 8 -9.92 7.79 -7.14
CA ALA A 8 -8.90 7.82 -8.19
C ALA A 8 -7.51 8.30 -7.70
N PRO A 9 -7.38 9.36 -6.87
CA PRO A 9 -6.07 9.77 -6.34
C PRO A 9 -5.45 8.74 -5.39
N ILE A 10 -6.27 8.09 -4.55
CA ILE A 10 -5.81 7.08 -3.59
C ILE A 10 -5.40 5.80 -4.32
N ILE A 11 -6.18 5.38 -5.31
CA ILE A 11 -5.84 4.23 -6.17
C ILE A 11 -4.49 4.47 -6.86
N LYS A 12 -4.29 5.66 -7.46
CA LYS A 12 -3.02 6.02 -8.11
C LYS A 12 -1.85 6.04 -7.13
N LEU A 13 -2.06 6.58 -5.92
CA LEU A 13 -1.02 6.62 -4.89
C LEU A 13 -0.61 5.22 -4.44
N VAL A 14 -1.57 4.34 -4.10
CA VAL A 14 -1.28 2.96 -3.67
C VAL A 14 -0.61 2.18 -4.80
N ASN A 15 -1.10 2.30 -6.02
CA ASN A 15 -0.47 1.65 -7.17
C ASN A 15 0.96 2.18 -7.39
N SER A 16 1.21 3.48 -7.20
CA SER A 16 2.55 4.06 -7.34
C SER A 16 3.53 3.50 -6.31
N ILE A 17 3.10 3.31 -5.05
CA ILE A 17 3.91 2.68 -4.01
C ILE A 17 4.30 1.25 -4.41
N ILE A 18 3.34 0.45 -4.88
CA ILE A 18 3.60 -0.94 -5.32
C ILE A 18 4.55 -0.96 -6.52
N VAL A 19 4.32 -0.11 -7.52
CA VAL A 19 5.15 -0.03 -8.73
C VAL A 19 6.57 0.43 -8.41
N GLU A 20 6.73 1.41 -7.51
CA GLU A 20 8.03 1.90 -7.07
C GLU A 20 8.80 0.80 -6.34
N ALA A 21 8.18 0.13 -5.37
CA ALA A 21 8.78 -0.99 -4.66
C ALA A 21 9.21 -2.10 -5.62
N PHE A 22 8.37 -2.44 -6.60
CA PHE A 22 8.72 -3.42 -7.64
C PHE A 22 9.92 -2.97 -8.49
N LYS A 23 9.94 -1.71 -8.94
CA LYS A 23 11.07 -1.15 -9.72
C LYS A 23 12.37 -1.16 -8.92
N MET A 24 12.28 -0.93 -7.61
CA MET A 24 13.41 -0.97 -6.68
C MET A 24 13.78 -2.40 -6.25
N ARG A 25 13.07 -3.43 -6.74
CA ARG A 25 13.25 -4.84 -6.36
C ARG A 25 13.15 -5.07 -4.85
N ALA A 26 12.27 -4.32 -4.18
CA ALA A 26 12.02 -4.51 -2.77
C ALA A 26 11.34 -5.86 -2.50
N SER A 27 11.76 -6.56 -1.44
CA SER A 27 11.12 -7.80 -0.99
C SER A 27 9.87 -7.53 -0.14
N ASP A 28 9.86 -6.41 0.58
CA ASP A 28 8.78 -6.04 1.49
C ASP A 28 8.45 -4.55 1.39
N ILE A 29 7.17 -4.23 1.52
CA ILE A 29 6.68 -2.87 1.70
C ILE A 29 6.14 -2.73 3.12
N HIS A 30 6.76 -1.87 3.91
CA HIS A 30 6.33 -1.55 5.26
C HIS A 30 5.57 -0.24 5.27
N LEU A 31 4.30 -0.29 5.66
CA LEU A 31 3.43 0.88 5.86
C LEU A 31 3.15 1.02 7.34
N GLU A 32 3.71 2.05 7.97
CA GLU A 32 3.82 2.16 9.42
C GLU A 32 3.10 3.39 9.96
N PRO A 33 1.91 3.21 10.55
CA PRO A 33 1.24 4.24 11.33
C PRO A 33 2.07 4.65 12.55
N MET A 34 2.65 5.86 12.53
CA MET A 34 3.34 6.45 13.69
C MET A 34 2.41 7.42 14.43
N ALA A 35 2.79 7.97 15.58
CA ALA A 35 1.94 8.94 16.28
C ALA A 35 1.66 10.21 15.45
N LYS A 36 2.69 10.77 14.79
CA LYS A 36 2.60 12.05 14.05
C LYS A 36 2.79 11.92 12.53
N SER A 37 3.22 10.77 12.05
CA SER A 37 3.53 10.53 10.63
C SER A 37 2.99 9.18 10.17
N PHE A 38 3.04 8.94 8.87
CA PHE A 38 2.73 7.65 8.26
C PHE A 38 3.93 7.24 7.43
N ARG A 39 4.79 6.38 7.99
CA ARG A 39 6.10 6.08 7.42
C ARG A 39 5.98 4.95 6.40
N VAL A 40 6.71 5.06 5.30
CA VAL A 40 6.87 4.01 4.30
C VAL A 40 8.32 3.56 4.26
N ARG A 41 8.57 2.26 4.34
CA ARG A 41 9.91 1.68 4.18
C ARG A 41 9.87 0.53 3.19
N TYR A 42 10.92 0.38 2.39
CA TYR A 42 11.11 -0.77 1.52
C TYR A 42 12.26 -1.61 2.06
N ARG A 43 12.09 -2.94 2.09
CA ARG A 43 13.22 -3.84 2.31
C ARG A 43 13.89 -4.13 0.98
N ILE A 44 15.14 -3.72 0.84
CA ILE A 44 15.96 -3.93 -0.36
C ILE A 44 17.24 -4.61 0.10
N ASP A 45 17.54 -5.77 -0.47
CA ASP A 45 18.71 -6.59 -0.10
C ASP A 45 18.83 -6.81 1.42
N GLY A 46 17.69 -7.06 2.07
CA GLY A 46 17.60 -7.32 3.52
C GLY A 46 17.53 -6.07 4.40
N VAL A 47 17.83 -4.88 3.89
CA VAL A 47 17.91 -3.62 4.65
C VAL A 47 16.66 -2.77 4.45
N LEU A 48 16.17 -2.14 5.51
CA LEU A 48 15.01 -1.25 5.46
C LEU A 48 15.44 0.19 5.12
N HIS A 49 14.95 0.68 3.99
CA HIS A 49 15.18 2.05 3.53
C HIS A 49 13.91 2.88 3.71
N GLU A 50 14.02 4.05 4.34
CA GLU A 50 12.89 4.98 4.49
C GLU A 50 12.62 5.74 3.19
N MET A 51 11.35 5.76 2.79
CA MET A 51 10.89 6.36 1.55
C MET A 51 10.12 7.65 1.81
N LYS A 52 9.91 8.43 0.74
CA LYS A 52 9.05 9.62 0.81
C LYS A 52 7.64 9.20 1.24
N SER A 53 7.28 9.65 2.43
CA SER A 53 6.08 9.19 3.12
C SER A 53 4.85 10.03 2.73
N PRO A 54 3.67 9.40 2.48
CA PRO A 54 2.44 10.13 2.26
C PRO A 54 2.04 10.96 3.49
N PRO A 55 1.27 12.06 3.30
CA PRO A 55 0.73 12.83 4.42
C PRO A 55 -0.09 11.95 5.39
N LYS A 56 0.08 12.17 6.69
CA LYS A 56 -0.61 11.41 7.76
C LYS A 56 -2.12 11.30 7.56
N ARG A 57 -2.76 12.37 7.06
CA ARG A 57 -4.21 12.42 6.78
C ARG A 57 -4.69 11.35 5.79
N LEU A 58 -3.80 10.83 4.93
CA LEU A 58 -4.16 9.83 3.92
C LEU A 58 -4.03 8.38 4.42
N GLN A 59 -3.50 8.17 5.63
CA GLN A 59 -3.21 6.83 6.15
C GLN A 59 -4.43 5.90 6.09
N LEU A 60 -5.58 6.33 6.60
CA LEU A 60 -6.76 5.46 6.66
C LEU A 60 -7.26 5.09 5.26
N SER A 61 -7.24 6.03 4.31
CA SER A 61 -7.61 5.78 2.92
C SER A 61 -6.67 4.79 2.25
N ILE A 62 -5.36 4.90 2.49
CA ILE A 62 -4.35 3.98 1.96
C ILE A 62 -4.56 2.57 2.52
N ILE A 63 -4.71 2.43 3.84
CA ILE A 63 -4.95 1.12 4.49
C ILE A 63 -6.27 0.51 4.00
N SER A 64 -7.34 1.30 3.91
CA SER A 64 -8.63 0.83 3.40
C SER A 64 -8.52 0.33 1.96
N ARG A 65 -7.78 1.05 1.12
CA ARG A 65 -7.59 0.66 -0.28
C ARG A 65 -6.82 -0.66 -0.40
N LEU A 66 -5.77 -0.85 0.39
CA LEU A 66 -5.02 -2.11 0.42
C LEU A 66 -5.88 -3.27 0.88
N LYS A 67 -6.68 -3.06 1.93
CA LYS A 67 -7.64 -4.08 2.41
C LYS A 67 -8.65 -4.48 1.34
N ILE A 68 -9.18 -3.53 0.58
CA ILE A 68 -10.06 -3.83 -0.56
C ILE A 68 -9.32 -4.66 -1.60
N GLN A 69 -8.10 -4.26 -1.99
CA GLN A 69 -7.31 -4.98 -3.00
C GLN A 69 -6.96 -6.41 -2.57
N SER A 70 -6.84 -6.66 -1.27
CA SER A 70 -6.48 -7.96 -0.72
C SER A 70 -7.68 -8.78 -0.22
N ASN A 71 -8.91 -8.33 -0.50
CA ASN A 71 -10.15 -8.95 -0.02
C ASN A 71 -10.25 -9.10 1.51
N MET A 72 -9.69 -8.13 2.26
CA MET A 72 -9.74 -8.05 3.72
C MET A 72 -10.90 -7.14 4.20
N SER A 73 -11.37 -7.36 5.44
CA SER A 73 -12.41 -6.54 6.05
C SER A 73 -11.87 -5.17 6.47
N ILE A 74 -12.50 -4.11 5.95
CA ILE A 74 -12.21 -2.71 6.31
C ILE A 74 -12.75 -2.37 7.70
N ALA A 75 -13.89 -2.95 8.06
CA ALA A 75 -14.57 -2.68 9.33
C ALA A 75 -13.78 -3.23 10.52
N GLU A 76 -13.11 -4.38 10.35
CA GLU A 76 -12.31 -4.98 11.41
C GLU A 76 -10.91 -4.36 11.48
N LYS A 77 -10.50 -3.92 12.67
CA LYS A 77 -9.24 -3.19 12.92
C LYS A 77 -8.48 -3.69 14.15
N ARG A 78 -9.05 -4.63 14.90
CA ARG A 78 -8.57 -5.09 16.21
C ARG A 78 -7.82 -6.41 16.13
N VAL A 79 -8.08 -7.21 15.08
CA VAL A 79 -7.38 -8.47 14.84
C VAL A 79 -6.48 -8.37 13.60
N PRO A 80 -5.34 -9.09 13.57
CA PRO A 80 -4.55 -9.29 12.37
C PRO A 80 -5.39 -9.88 11.24
N GLN A 81 -5.09 -9.49 10.01
CA GLN A 81 -5.72 -9.99 8.79
C GLN A 81 -4.66 -10.21 7.73
N ASP A 82 -4.83 -11.27 6.95
CA ASP A 82 -3.93 -11.67 5.88
C ASP A 82 -4.73 -11.78 4.58
N GLY A 83 -4.16 -11.27 3.50
CA GLY A 83 -4.76 -11.31 2.18
C GLY A 83 -3.68 -11.31 1.11
N ARG A 84 -4.08 -11.55 -0.14
CA ARG A 84 -3.17 -11.53 -1.30
C ARG A 84 -3.66 -10.52 -2.31
N ILE A 85 -2.73 -9.84 -2.97
CA ILE A 85 -3.03 -8.84 -3.99
C ILE A 85 -2.36 -9.30 -5.28
N GLN A 86 -3.18 -9.65 -6.27
CA GLN A 86 -2.68 -9.83 -7.63
C GLN A 86 -2.69 -8.48 -8.34
N SER A 87 -1.53 -8.06 -8.83
CA SER A 87 -1.37 -6.78 -9.52
C SER A 87 -0.56 -6.96 -10.80
N GLN A 88 -1.00 -6.34 -11.89
CA GLN A 88 -0.20 -6.28 -13.11
C GLN A 88 0.62 -4.99 -13.11
N VAL A 89 1.94 -5.14 -13.10
CA VAL A 89 2.89 -4.02 -13.20
C VAL A 89 3.72 -4.19 -14.46
N SER A 90 3.60 -3.25 -15.39
CA SER A 90 4.38 -3.23 -16.64
C SER A 90 4.30 -4.55 -17.44
N GLY A 91 3.11 -5.18 -17.46
CA GLY A 91 2.87 -6.44 -18.17
C GLY A 91 3.36 -7.70 -17.44
N LYS A 92 3.96 -7.56 -16.26
CA LYS A 92 4.26 -8.68 -15.37
C LYS A 92 3.17 -8.82 -14.33
N LEU A 93 2.67 -10.04 -14.17
CA LEU A 93 1.77 -10.38 -13.08
C LEU A 93 2.60 -10.59 -11.82
N ILE A 94 2.25 -9.86 -10.77
CA ILE A 94 2.81 -9.97 -9.43
C ILE A 94 1.69 -10.56 -8.57
N ASP A 95 2.01 -11.62 -7.82
CA ASP A 95 1.15 -12.29 -6.83
C ASP A 95 1.76 -12.14 -5.44
#